data_AF-A0A8E2AY22-F1
#
_entry.id   AF-A0A8E2AY22-F1
#
_cell.length_a   1.000
_cell.length_b   1.000
_cell.length_c   1.000
_cell.angle_alpha   90.00
_cell.angle_beta   90.00
_cell.angle_gamma   90.00
#
_symmetry.space_group_name_H-M   'P 1'
#
loop_
_entity.id
_entity.type
_entity.pdbx_description
1 polymer ?
#
loop_
_entity_poly.entity_id
_entity_poly.type
_entity_poly.pdbx_seq_one_letter_code
_entity_poly.pdbx_strand_id
1 'polypeptide(L)'
;SPHEYSRTPSTVDVVFGLGLSYHPPRNALARALWRRRVWFETTFALSMLQPWEKVLVMTILYATILLLCTGVALYLPQHLDFLRARAAYYFLGRE
;
A
#
# COMPACT_ATOMS: atom_id res chain seq x y z
N SER A 1 -6.32 -30.77 4.68
CA SER A 1 -7.25 -31.79 4.15
C SER A 1 -7.38 -31.61 2.63
N PRO A 2 -7.48 -32.67 1.80
CA PRO A 2 -7.54 -32.55 0.33
C PRO A 2 -8.66 -31.63 -0.22
N HIS A 3 -9.73 -31.41 0.56
CA HIS A 3 -10.87 -30.57 0.17
C HIS A 3 -10.66 -29.05 0.33
N GLU A 4 -9.53 -28.60 0.88
CA GLU A 4 -9.31 -27.19 1.18
C GLU A 4 -8.81 -26.38 -0.03
N TYR A 5 -8.13 -27.04 -0.97
CA TYR A 5 -7.57 -26.43 -2.17
C TYR A 5 -8.64 -25.95 -3.16
N SER A 6 -9.83 -26.55 -3.13
CA SER A 6 -10.93 -26.23 -4.06
C SER A 6 -11.84 -25.09 -3.58
N ARG A 7 -11.55 -24.45 -2.44
CA ARG A 7 -12.36 -23.32 -1.98
C ARG A 7 -12.08 -22.11 -2.84
N THR A 8 -13.09 -21.69 -3.61
CA THR A 8 -13.08 -20.36 -4.23
C THR A 8 -12.95 -19.34 -3.10
N PRO A 9 -11.88 -18.52 -3.07
CA PRO A 9 -11.65 -17.60 -1.97
C PRO A 9 -12.80 -16.61 -1.92
N SER A 10 -13.42 -16.49 -0.74
CA SER A 10 -14.43 -15.47 -0.52
C SER A 10 -13.76 -14.10 -0.63
N THR A 11 -14.53 -13.07 -0.97
CA THR A 11 -13.97 -11.70 -1.08
C THR A 11 -13.33 -11.25 0.24
N VAL A 12 -13.85 -11.71 1.38
CA VAL A 12 -13.28 -11.44 2.70
C VAL A 12 -11.94 -12.14 2.93
N ASP A 13 -11.73 -13.34 2.39
CA ASP A 13 -10.47 -14.07 2.54
C ASP A 13 -9.35 -13.40 1.74
N VAL A 14 -9.68 -12.80 0.60
CA VAL A 14 -8.72 -12.05 -0.21
C VAL A 14 -8.19 -10.83 0.55
N VAL A 15 -9.08 -10.14 1.28
CA VAL A 15 -8.77 -8.89 1.99
C VAL A 15 -8.16 -9.15 3.36
N PHE A 16 -8.74 -10.08 4.13
CA PHE A 16 -8.40 -10.32 5.55
C PHE A 16 -7.75 -11.67 5.83
N GLY A 17 -7.68 -12.57 4.84
CA GLY A 17 -7.08 -13.90 5.04
C GLY A 17 -5.58 -13.82 5.29
N LEU A 18 -5.12 -14.51 6.33
CA LEU A 18 -3.70 -14.61 6.69
C LEU A 18 -2.86 -15.28 5.60
N GLY A 19 -3.46 -16.20 4.84
CA GLY A 19 -2.82 -16.90 3.72
C GLY A 19 -3.10 -16.27 2.35
N LEU A 20 -2.11 -16.31 1.46
CA LEU A 20 -2.30 -16.03 0.04
C LEU A 20 -3.12 -17.15 -0.60
N SER A 21 -4.32 -16.83 -1.06
CA SER A 21 -5.06 -17.72 -1.95
C SER A 21 -4.38 -17.72 -3.32
N TYR A 22 -4.01 -18.89 -3.85
CA TYR A 22 -3.28 -18.99 -5.12
C TYR A 22 -4.17 -18.70 -6.35
N HIS A 23 -5.50 -18.74 -6.18
CA HIS A 23 -6.45 -18.53 -7.27
C HIS A 23 -6.96 -17.08 -7.30
N PRO A 24 -7.02 -16.43 -8.49
CA PRO A 24 -7.59 -15.11 -8.62
C PRO A 24 -9.10 -15.14 -8.31
N PRO A 25 -9.64 -14.19 -7.52
CA PRO A 25 -11.07 -14.13 -7.24
C PRO A 25 -11.86 -13.69 -8.48
N ARG A 26 -13.13 -14.13 -8.52
CA ARG A 26 -14.03 -13.91 -9.67
C ARG A 26 -14.40 -12.43 -9.84
N ASN A 27 -14.51 -11.68 -8.74
CA ASN A 27 -14.86 -10.26 -8.70
C ASN A 27 -13.69 -9.37 -9.17
N ALA A 28 -13.97 -8.37 -10.01
CA ALA A 28 -12.95 -7.48 -10.58
C ALA A 28 -12.17 -6.67 -9.52
N LEU A 29 -12.88 -6.10 -8.53
CA LEU A 29 -12.27 -5.36 -7.42
C LEU A 29 -11.39 -6.27 -6.55
N ALA A 30 -11.91 -7.44 -6.18
CA ALA A 30 -11.15 -8.42 -5.41
C ALA A 30 -9.89 -8.88 -6.17
N ARG A 31 -9.96 -8.99 -7.51
CA ARG A 31 -8.82 -9.38 -8.34
C ARG A 31 -7.74 -8.30 -8.37
N ALA A 32 -8.13 -7.03 -8.40
CA ALA A 32 -7.19 -5.92 -8.32
C ALA A 32 -6.47 -5.87 -6.96
N LEU A 33 -7.22 -6.02 -5.86
CA LEU A 33 -6.66 -6.09 -4.51
C LEU A 33 -5.75 -7.30 -4.33
N TRP A 34 -6.16 -8.47 -4.81
CA TRP A 34 -5.34 -9.68 -4.83
C TRP A 34 -4.03 -9.46 -5.57
N ARG A 35 -4.07 -8.85 -6.77
CA ARG A 35 -2.85 -8.56 -7.55
C ARG A 35 -1.93 -7.59 -6.81
N ARG A 36 -2.48 -6.55 -6.19
CA ARG A 36 -1.69 -5.58 -5.41
C ARG A 36 -1.01 -6.27 -4.23
N ARG A 37 -1.73 -7.15 -3.53
CA ARG A 37 -1.21 -7.95 -2.42
C ARG A 37 -0.11 -8.90 -2.88
N VAL A 38 -0.32 -9.67 -3.95
CA VAL A 38 0.70 -10.59 -4.51
C VAL A 38 1.95 -9.83 -4.93
N TRP A 39 1.81 -8.69 -5.62
CA TRP A 39 2.95 -7.87 -6.03
C TRP A 39 3.74 -7.39 -4.81
N PHE A 40 3.05 -6.88 -3.80
CA PHE A 40 3.67 -6.43 -2.55
C PHE A 40 4.37 -7.58 -1.80
N GLU A 41 3.74 -8.75 -1.68
CA GLU A 41 4.35 -9.93 -1.07
C GLU A 41 5.59 -10.42 -1.84
N THR A 42 5.59 -10.29 -3.16
CA THR A 42 6.73 -10.65 -4.03
C THR A 42 7.89 -9.65 -3.88
N THR A 43 7.63 -8.35 -3.96
CA THR A 43 8.66 -7.31 -3.91
C THR A 43 9.44 -7.33 -2.60
N PHE A 44 8.77 -7.59 -1.49
CA PHE A 44 9.39 -7.66 -0.17
C PHE A 44 9.78 -9.08 0.25
N ALA A 45 9.67 -10.08 -0.64
CA ALA A 45 9.92 -11.50 -0.37
C ALA A 45 9.21 -12.05 0.89
N LEU A 46 8.06 -11.47 1.23
CA LEU A 46 7.27 -11.73 2.44
C LEU A 46 6.67 -13.15 2.46
N SER A 47 6.73 -13.86 1.34
CA SER A 47 6.32 -15.26 1.24
C SER A 47 7.27 -16.23 1.95
N MET A 48 8.52 -15.82 2.18
CA MET A 48 9.55 -16.67 2.81
C MET A 48 9.75 -16.36 4.30
N LEU A 49 9.23 -15.23 4.77
CA LEU A 49 9.36 -14.78 6.15
C LEU A 49 8.40 -15.54 7.07
N GLN A 50 8.83 -15.77 8.32
CA GLN A 50 7.94 -16.31 9.32
C GLN A 50 6.78 -15.34 9.60
N PRO A 51 5.61 -15.84 10.04
CA PRO A 51 4.44 -15.00 10.27
C PRO A 51 4.69 -13.81 11.21
N TRP A 52 5.54 -13.99 12.23
CA TRP A 52 5.87 -12.93 13.18
C TRP A 52 6.83 -11.88 12.58
N GLU A 53 7.81 -12.30 11.77
CA GLU A 53 8.74 -11.39 11.08
C GLU A 53 7.98 -10.51 10.08
N LYS A 54 7.01 -11.09 9.38
CA LYS A 54 6.10 -10.35 8.49
C LYS A 54 5.37 -9.24 9.25
N VAL A 55 4.85 -9.51 10.45
CA VAL A 55 4.20 -8.49 11.28
C VAL A 55 5.18 -7.37 11.64
N LEU A 56 6.41 -7.70 12.04
CA LEU A 56 7.44 -6.72 12.38
C LEU A 56 7.81 -5.83 11.18
N VAL A 57 7.99 -6.40 9.99
CA VAL A 57 8.30 -5.61 8.78
C VAL A 57 7.13 -4.70 8.42
N MET A 58 5.89 -5.18 8.51
CA MET A 58 4.70 -4.36 8.26
C MET A 58 4.62 -3.19 9.23
N THR A 59 4.85 -3.40 10.53
CA THR A 59 4.76 -2.33 11.52
C THR A 59 5.82 -1.25 11.29
N ILE A 60 7.06 -1.64 10.98
CA ILE A 60 8.13 -0.68 10.64
C ILE A 60 7.76 0.10 9.38
N LEU A 61 7.33 -0.59 8.31
CA LEU A 61 6.94 0.07 7.07
C LEU A 61 5.80 1.08 7.28
N TYR A 62 4.76 0.67 8.01
CA TYR A 62 3.65 1.57 8.34
C TYR A 62 4.13 2.74 9.17
N ALA A 63 4.99 2.54 10.17
CA ALA A 63 5.54 3.63 10.98
C ALA A 63 6.35 4.61 10.13
N THR A 64 7.20 4.12 9.21
CA THR A 64 7.96 4.96 8.28
C THR A 64 7.05 5.76 7.35
N ILE A 65 6.03 5.13 6.78
CA ILE A 65 5.05 5.82 5.91
C ILE A 65 4.27 6.86 6.72
N LEU A 66 3.83 6.54 7.93
CA LEU A 66 3.12 7.48 8.80
C LEU A 66 3.99 8.69 9.15
N LEU A 67 5.26 8.45 9.48
CA LEU A 67 6.23 9.51 9.77
C LEU A 67 6.45 10.39 8.53
N LEU A 68 6.61 9.78 7.36
CA LEU A 68 6.75 10.50 6.10
C LEU A 68 5.50 11.31 5.77
N CYS A 69 4.31 10.72 5.87
CA CYS A 69 3.03 11.40 5.66
C CYS A 69 2.85 12.55 6.64
N THR A 70 3.22 12.38 7.90
CA THR A 70 3.17 13.44 8.91
C THR A 70 4.15 14.56 8.58
N GLY A 71 5.38 14.21 8.19
CA GLY A 71 6.38 15.18 7.74
C GLY A 71 5.91 15.96 6.52
N VAL A 72 5.36 15.28 5.51
CA VAL A 72 4.79 15.92 4.32
C VAL A 72 3.59 16.79 4.71
N ALA A 73 2.64 16.29 5.50
CA ALA A 73 1.46 17.07 5.89
C ALA A 73 1.81 18.34 6.67
N LEU A 74 2.85 18.29 7.51
CA LEU A 74 3.28 19.43 8.31
C LEU A 74 4.19 20.40 7.52
N TYR A 75 5.10 19.88 6.70
CA TYR A 75 6.14 20.66 6.03
C TYR A 75 5.74 21.12 4.63
N LEU A 76 5.01 20.30 3.88
CA LEU A 76 4.60 20.60 2.51
C LEU A 76 3.73 21.87 2.39
N PRO A 77 2.72 22.17 3.24
CA PRO A 77 1.91 23.38 3.07
C PRO A 77 2.75 24.66 3.21
N GLN A 78 3.70 24.67 4.15
CA GLN A 78 4.60 25.81 4.36
C GLN A 78 5.48 26.07 3.12
N HIS A 79 5.98 24.99 2.51
CA HIS A 79 6.76 25.09 1.28
C HIS A 79 5.91 25.45 0.05
N LEU A 80 4.68 24.95 -0.02
CA LEU A 80 3.74 25.26 -1.09
C LEU A 80 3.36 26.73 -1.12
N ASP A 81 3.19 27.39 0.03
CA ASP A 81 2.91 28.83 0.08
C ASP A 81 4.08 29.67 -0.46
N PHE A 82 5.32 29.31 -0.11
CA PHE A 82 6.51 29.96 -0.65
C PHE A 82 6.65 29.74 -2.16
N LEU A 83 6.49 28.49 -2.63
CA LEU A 83 6.53 28.14 -4.05
C LEU A 83 5.41 28.82 -4.83
N ARG A 84 4.20 28.91 -4.24
CA ARG A 84 3.06 29.61 -4.82
C ARG A 84 3.32 31.10 -4.99
N ALA A 85 3.87 31.78 -3.98
CA ALA A 85 4.18 33.20 -4.08
C ALA A 85 5.19 33.47 -5.21
N ARG A 86 6.21 32.61 -5.34
CA ARG A 86 7.20 32.70 -6.41
C ARG A 86 6.65 32.32 -7.78
N ALA A 87 5.83 31.27 -7.87
CA ALA A 87 5.15 30.87 -9.09
C ALA A 87 4.19 31.96 -9.57
N ALA A 88 3.46 32.60 -8.64
CA ALA A 88 2.60 33.75 -8.93
C ALA A 88 3.39 34.93 -9.49
N TYR A 89 4.60 35.22 -8.98
CA TYR A 89 5.45 36.26 -9.55
C TYR A 89 5.84 35.99 -11.02
N TYR A 90 6.17 34.73 -11.36
CA TYR A 90 6.48 34.35 -12.74
C TYR A 90 5.23 34.26 -13.64
N PHE A 91 4.07 33.87 -13.11
CA PHE A 91 2.83 33.73 -13.87
C PHE A 91 2.06 35.04 -14.06
N LEU A 92 2.03 35.92 -13.05
CA LEU A 92 1.32 37.21 -13.10
C LEU A 92 2.16 38.34 -13.70
N GLY A 93 3.37 38.03 -14.21
CA GLY A 93 4.12 38.92 -15.08
C GLY A 93 4.32 40.31 -14.50
N ARG A 94 5.27 40.46 -13.59
CA ARG A 94 5.93 41.75 -13.42
C ARG A 94 7.17 41.72 -14.33
N GLU A 95 7.01 42.30 -15.52
CA GLU A 95 8.10 42.98 -16.23
C GLU A 95 8.87 43.89 -15.26
#